data_AF-A0A550H6S9-F1
#
_entry.id   AF-A0A550H6S9-F1
#
_cell.length_a   1.000
_cell.length_b   1.000
_cell.length_c   1.000
_cell.angle_alpha   90.00
_cell.angle_beta   90.00
_cell.angle_gamma   90.00
#
_symmetry.space_group_name_H-M   'P 1'
#
loop_
_entity.id
_entity.type
_entity.pdbx_description
1 polymer ?
#
loop_
_entity_poly.entity_id
_entity_poly.type
_entity_poly.pdbx_seq_one_letter_code
_entity_poly.pdbx_strand_id
1 'polypeptide(L)'
;MSERFAKRWESRRDDQPFTDRIKDAVKPPGPLKPRLDFAVRRIELQVQKLDQATDRFSQRDKAIFARIVDAYTKHDTARANVFANELAEVRKMERLIINARLALEQIVLRLRTVSELGDVVSTLGPAVGVLRTVRNGLVSVFPEAENELGEIGNMLSGIMIEAGQGSGMTLNFDAVNEDASKILAEAATVAEQKIKDKFPDLPPGMPSVPTAQTEKTSESY
;
A
#
# COMPACT_ATOMS: atom_id res chain seq x y z
N MET A 1 -32.11 -28.47 42.65
CA MET A 1 -30.73 -28.12 42.24
C MET A 1 -30.41 -26.77 42.87
N SER A 2 -29.46 -26.72 43.80
CA SER A 2 -29.34 -25.63 44.79
C SER A 2 -28.65 -24.38 44.23
N GLU A 3 -29.19 -23.21 44.57
CA GLU A 3 -28.67 -21.87 44.23
C GLU A 3 -27.20 -21.63 44.65
N ARG A 4 -26.66 -22.51 45.51
CA ARG A 4 -25.25 -22.49 45.93
C ARG A 4 -24.27 -22.95 44.84
N PHE A 5 -24.75 -23.63 43.79
CA PHE A 5 -23.91 -24.00 42.64
C PHE A 5 -23.75 -22.87 41.61
N ALA A 6 -24.76 -22.02 41.41
CA ALA A 6 -24.69 -20.88 40.50
C ALA A 6 -23.72 -19.79 41.00
N LYS A 7 -23.69 -19.55 42.32
CA LYS A 7 -22.85 -18.51 42.94
C LYS A 7 -21.34 -18.79 42.85
N ARG A 8 -20.94 -20.05 42.57
CA ARG A 8 -19.52 -20.43 42.45
C ARG A 8 -18.93 -20.22 41.05
N TRP A 9 -19.78 -19.97 40.04
CA TRP A 9 -19.33 -19.68 38.68
C TRP A 9 -19.16 -18.17 38.42
N GLU A 10 -19.83 -17.33 39.20
CA GLU A 10 -19.85 -15.87 39.03
C GLU A 10 -18.73 -15.15 39.81
N SER A 11 -18.26 -15.70 40.93
CA SER A 11 -17.20 -15.09 41.78
C SER A 11 -15.76 -15.36 41.32
N ARG A 12 -15.51 -15.66 40.03
CA ARG A 12 -14.14 -15.83 39.49
C ARG A 12 -13.74 -14.77 38.46
N ARG A 13 -14.51 -13.70 38.31
CA ARG A 13 -14.26 -12.66 37.29
C ARG A 13 -13.85 -11.28 37.78
N ASP A 14 -13.84 -11.01 39.07
CA ASP A 14 -13.36 -9.73 39.60
C ASP A 14 -12.47 -9.98 40.81
N ASP A 15 -11.17 -9.98 40.56
CA ASP A 15 -10.11 -9.47 41.46
C ASP A 15 -8.76 -9.87 40.86
N GLN A 16 -8.38 -9.21 39.76
CA GLN A 16 -6.96 -9.06 39.46
C GLN A 16 -6.49 -7.77 40.16
N PRO A 17 -5.52 -7.85 41.10
CA PRO A 17 -5.03 -6.68 41.79
C PRO A 17 -4.41 -5.70 40.78
N PHE A 18 -4.61 -4.40 41.03
CA PHE A 18 -4.12 -3.27 40.22
C PHE A 18 -2.61 -3.32 39.89
N THR A 19 -1.84 -4.16 40.58
CA THR A 19 -0.40 -4.38 40.38
C THR A 19 -0.05 -5.21 39.13
N ASP A 20 -0.98 -6.02 38.60
CA ASP A 20 -0.70 -6.83 37.39
C ASP A 20 -0.82 -6.00 36.10
N ARG A 21 -1.71 -5.01 36.05
CA ARG A 21 -1.84 -4.08 34.90
C ARG A 21 -0.62 -3.20 34.70
N ILE A 22 0.16 -2.97 35.75
CA ILE A 22 1.40 -2.17 35.67
C ILE A 22 2.56 -3.03 35.21
N LYS A 23 2.57 -4.35 35.48
CA LYS A 23 3.64 -5.27 35.04
C LYS A 23 3.66 -5.50 33.53
N ASP A 24 2.52 -5.42 32.85
CA ASP A 24 2.46 -5.53 31.38
C ASP A 24 3.04 -4.31 30.65
N ALA A 25 3.17 -3.16 31.34
CA ALA A 25 3.84 -1.97 30.81
C ALA A 25 5.39 -2.03 30.94
N VAL A 26 5.94 -3.05 31.63
CA VAL A 26 7.39 -3.16 31.93
C VAL A 26 8.02 -4.43 31.36
N LYS A 27 7.30 -5.22 30.55
CA LYS A 27 7.96 -6.25 29.75
C LYS A 27 8.71 -5.55 28.62
N PRO A 28 10.04 -5.71 28.51
CA PRO A 28 10.74 -5.24 27.34
C PRO A 28 10.04 -5.87 26.12
N PRO A 29 9.74 -5.07 25.07
CA PRO A 29 9.13 -5.60 23.88
C PRO A 29 9.92 -6.81 23.40
N GLY A 30 9.21 -7.83 22.92
CA GLY A 30 9.85 -9.02 22.37
C GLY A 30 10.91 -8.63 21.32
N PRO A 31 11.90 -9.51 21.06
CA PRO A 31 13.04 -9.16 20.20
C PRO A 31 12.59 -8.53 18.87
N LEU A 32 13.33 -7.50 18.44
CA LEU A 32 13.01 -6.69 17.25
C LEU A 32 12.80 -7.54 15.99
N LYS A 33 13.71 -8.50 15.74
CA LYS A 33 13.73 -9.33 14.53
C LYS A 33 12.41 -10.10 14.30
N PRO A 34 11.87 -10.88 15.26
CA PRO A 34 10.56 -11.51 15.13
C PRO A 34 9.42 -10.57 14.73
N ARG A 35 9.41 -9.33 15.23
CA ARG A 35 8.36 -8.35 14.93
C ARG A 35 8.50 -7.81 13.51
N LEU A 36 9.73 -7.54 13.07
CA LEU A 36 10.03 -7.17 11.69
C LEU A 36 9.71 -8.31 10.72
N ASP A 37 10.08 -9.55 11.04
CA ASP A 37 9.76 -10.73 10.24
C ASP A 37 8.24 -10.94 10.12
N PHE A 38 7.48 -10.55 11.15
CA PHE A 38 6.02 -10.57 11.11
C PHE A 38 5.47 -9.47 10.20
N ALA A 39 5.98 -8.24 10.30
CA ALA A 39 5.61 -7.14 9.41
C ALA A 39 5.93 -7.46 7.94
N VAL A 40 7.12 -8.00 7.66
CA VAL A 40 7.55 -8.45 6.33
C VAL A 40 6.56 -9.45 5.74
N ARG A 41 6.21 -10.50 6.49
CA ARG A 41 5.24 -11.51 6.04
C ARG A 41 3.88 -10.90 5.73
N ARG A 42 3.40 -9.94 6.54
CA ARG A 42 2.13 -9.25 6.27
C ARG A 42 2.20 -8.40 5.00
N ILE A 43 3.32 -7.72 4.74
CA ILE A 43 3.51 -6.93 3.52
C ILE A 43 3.56 -7.84 2.30
N GLU A 44 4.26 -8.98 2.37
CA GLU A 44 4.33 -9.97 1.28
C GLU A 44 2.94 -10.51 0.90
N LEU A 45 2.06 -10.74 1.89
CA LEU A 45 0.67 -11.10 1.62
C LEU A 45 -0.08 -10.00 0.85
N GLN A 46 0.17 -8.72 1.15
CA GLN A 46 -0.44 -7.63 0.38
C GLN A 46 0.16 -7.53 -1.03
N VAL A 47 1.46 -7.77 -1.22
CA VAL A 47 2.08 -7.84 -2.55
C VAL A 47 1.40 -8.91 -3.40
N GLN A 48 1.16 -10.11 -2.84
CA GLN A 48 0.45 -11.18 -3.54
C GLN A 48 -1.00 -10.80 -3.91
N LYS A 49 -1.71 -10.10 -3.03
CA LYS A 49 -3.07 -9.60 -3.33
C LYS A 49 -3.06 -8.56 -4.45
N LEU A 50 -2.09 -7.65 -4.43
CA LEU A 50 -1.93 -6.64 -5.50
C LEU A 50 -1.55 -7.29 -6.83
N ASP A 51 -0.74 -8.36 -6.83
CA ASP A 51 -0.46 -9.17 -8.02
C ASP A 51 -1.74 -9.75 -8.64
N GLN A 52 -2.58 -10.38 -7.81
CA GLN A 52 -3.88 -10.89 -8.27
C GLN A 52 -4.79 -9.76 -8.80
N ALA A 53 -4.74 -8.58 -8.18
CA ALA A 53 -5.49 -7.43 -8.65
C ALA A 53 -4.96 -6.95 -10.01
N THR A 54 -3.64 -6.85 -10.20
CA THR A 54 -3.02 -6.51 -11.50
C THR A 54 -3.49 -7.46 -12.59
N ASP A 55 -3.52 -8.78 -12.34
CA ASP A 55 -4.00 -9.74 -13.34
C ASP A 55 -5.48 -9.52 -13.71
N ARG A 56 -6.34 -9.21 -12.74
CA ARG A 56 -7.77 -8.91 -12.98
C ARG A 56 -7.93 -7.63 -13.80
N PHE A 57 -7.18 -6.57 -13.49
CA PHE A 57 -7.20 -5.32 -14.26
C PHE A 57 -6.69 -5.53 -15.69
N SER A 58 -5.63 -6.32 -15.87
CA SER A 58 -5.11 -6.66 -17.20
C SER A 58 -6.12 -7.46 -18.04
N GLN A 59 -6.84 -8.40 -17.44
CA GLN A 59 -7.93 -9.10 -18.12
C GLN A 59 -9.08 -8.16 -18.50
N ARG A 60 -9.42 -7.22 -17.62
CA ARG A 60 -10.46 -6.23 -17.87
C ARG A 60 -10.07 -5.26 -18.99
N ASP A 61 -8.82 -4.81 -19.02
CA ASP A 61 -8.27 -3.98 -20.11
C ASP A 61 -8.48 -4.67 -21.47
N LYS A 62 -8.02 -5.92 -21.61
CA LYS A 62 -8.17 -6.71 -22.83
C LYS A 62 -9.63 -6.86 -23.26
N ALA A 63 -10.52 -7.11 -22.31
CA ALA A 63 -11.95 -7.24 -22.58
C ALA A 63 -12.57 -5.92 -23.08
N ILE A 64 -12.23 -4.78 -22.47
CA ILE A 64 -12.72 -3.47 -22.91
C ILE A 64 -12.13 -3.11 -24.28
N PHE A 65 -10.84 -3.37 -24.50
CA PHE A 65 -10.18 -3.15 -25.79
C PHE A 65 -10.87 -3.94 -26.92
N ALA A 66 -11.20 -5.21 -26.69
CA ALA A 66 -11.95 -6.00 -27.66
C ALA A 66 -13.33 -5.38 -27.99
N ARG A 67 -14.01 -4.79 -27.01
CA ARG A 67 -15.28 -4.07 -27.22
C ARG A 67 -15.11 -2.76 -27.98
N ILE A 68 -13.99 -2.05 -27.81
CA ILE A 68 -13.64 -0.88 -28.62
C ILE A 68 -13.50 -1.31 -30.09
N VAL A 69 -12.73 -2.37 -30.36
CA VAL A 69 -12.53 -2.89 -31.73
C VAL A 69 -13.86 -3.29 -32.36
N ASP A 70 -14.72 -4.02 -31.64
CA ASP A 70 -16.05 -4.43 -32.12
C ASP A 70 -16.99 -3.23 -32.39
N ALA A 71 -16.96 -2.19 -31.55
CA ALA A 71 -17.73 -0.98 -31.79
C ALA A 71 -17.21 -0.22 -33.03
N TYR A 72 -15.89 -0.20 -33.22
CA TYR A 72 -15.25 0.38 -34.41
C TYR A 72 -15.64 -0.31 -35.71
N THR A 73 -15.61 -1.64 -35.75
CA THR A 73 -15.97 -2.42 -36.95
C THR A 73 -17.44 -2.25 -37.32
N LYS A 74 -18.30 -1.92 -36.35
CA LYS A 74 -19.72 -1.62 -36.55
C LYS A 74 -20.00 -0.14 -36.84
N HIS A 75 -18.95 0.69 -36.98
CA HIS A 75 -19.05 2.14 -37.15
C HIS A 75 -19.81 2.86 -36.01
N ASP A 76 -19.89 2.24 -34.83
CA ASP A 76 -20.53 2.80 -33.64
C ASP A 76 -19.51 3.61 -32.83
N THR A 77 -19.17 4.79 -33.34
CA THR A 77 -18.14 5.68 -32.78
C THR A 77 -18.51 6.18 -31.38
N ALA A 78 -19.79 6.42 -31.11
CA ALA A 78 -20.27 6.84 -29.80
C ALA A 78 -19.99 5.77 -28.74
N ARG A 79 -20.32 4.51 -29.02
CA ARG A 79 -20.04 3.40 -28.10
C ARG A 79 -18.54 3.13 -27.95
N ALA A 80 -17.77 3.24 -29.03
CA ALA A 80 -16.32 3.11 -28.98
C ALA A 80 -15.68 4.17 -28.06
N ASN A 81 -16.14 5.43 -28.11
CA ASN A 81 -15.68 6.50 -27.23
C ASN A 81 -15.96 6.21 -25.74
N VAL A 82 -17.14 5.67 -25.42
CA VAL A 82 -17.47 5.30 -24.03
C VAL A 82 -16.52 4.22 -23.51
N PHE A 83 -16.25 3.18 -24.30
CA PHE A 83 -15.30 2.13 -23.90
C PHE A 83 -13.85 2.63 -23.82
N ALA A 84 -13.44 3.58 -24.66
CA ALA A 84 -12.13 4.20 -24.57
C ALA A 84 -11.93 4.93 -23.24
N ASN A 85 -12.96 5.64 -22.74
CA ASN A 85 -12.91 6.27 -21.43
C ASN A 85 -12.85 5.25 -20.29
N GLU A 86 -13.59 4.14 -20.37
CA GLU A 86 -13.50 3.06 -19.37
C GLU A 86 -12.10 2.42 -19.37
N LEU A 87 -11.52 2.19 -20.54
CA LEU A 87 -10.17 1.64 -20.69
C LEU A 87 -9.12 2.56 -20.04
N ALA A 88 -9.24 3.87 -20.23
CA ALA A 88 -8.35 4.86 -19.64
C ALA A 88 -8.33 4.79 -18.10
N GLU A 89 -9.52 4.71 -17.49
CA GLU A 89 -9.64 4.59 -16.03
C GLU A 89 -9.13 3.23 -15.53
N VAL A 90 -9.38 2.13 -16.26
CA VAL A 90 -8.83 0.81 -15.95
C VAL A 90 -7.31 0.82 -15.96
N ARG A 91 -6.67 1.41 -16.97
CA ARG A 91 -5.20 1.53 -17.04
C ARG A 91 -4.63 2.41 -15.93
N LYS A 92 -5.32 3.50 -15.58
CA LYS A 92 -4.93 4.38 -14.47
C LYS A 92 -4.98 3.63 -13.13
N MET A 93 -6.01 2.84 -12.89
CA MET A 93 -6.12 1.97 -11.72
C MET A 93 -5.05 0.89 -11.69
N GLU A 94 -4.80 0.23 -12.83
CA GLU A 94 -3.75 -0.79 -12.95
C GLU A 94 -2.35 -0.20 -12.64
N ARG A 95 -2.05 1.00 -13.14
CA ARG A 95 -0.80 1.71 -12.84
C ARG A 95 -0.60 1.94 -11.36
N LEU A 96 -1.66 2.37 -10.68
CA LEU A 96 -1.62 2.62 -9.26
C LEU A 96 -1.30 1.34 -8.49
N ILE A 97 -1.93 0.22 -8.84
CA ILE A 97 -1.70 -1.09 -8.22
C ILE A 97 -0.28 -1.59 -8.47
N ILE A 98 0.23 -1.48 -9.69
CA ILE A 98 1.60 -1.90 -10.02
C ILE A 98 2.62 -1.06 -9.24
N ASN A 99 2.43 0.26 -9.16
CA ASN A 99 3.29 1.14 -8.37
C ASN A 99 3.26 0.76 -6.89
N ALA A 100 2.05 0.61 -6.30
CA ALA A 100 1.87 0.17 -4.93
C ALA A 100 2.60 -1.14 -4.63
N ARG A 101 2.43 -2.15 -5.50
CA ARG A 101 3.09 -3.46 -5.40
C ARG A 101 4.61 -3.33 -5.35
N LEU A 102 5.20 -2.57 -6.27
CA LEU A 102 6.66 -2.36 -6.37
C LEU A 102 7.20 -1.61 -5.14
N ALA A 103 6.48 -0.59 -4.67
CA ALA A 103 6.85 0.16 -3.47
C ALA A 103 6.85 -0.75 -2.22
N LEU A 104 5.87 -1.65 -2.09
CA LEU A 104 5.81 -2.63 -1.00
C LEU A 104 6.94 -3.67 -1.09
N GLU A 105 7.30 -4.15 -2.28
CA GLU A 105 8.48 -5.02 -2.47
C GLU A 105 9.76 -4.33 -2.02
N GLN A 106 9.92 -3.04 -2.35
CA GLN A 106 11.08 -2.27 -1.94
C GLN A 106 11.14 -2.08 -0.42
N ILE A 107 9.99 -1.90 0.24
CA ILE A 107 9.91 -1.88 1.70
C ILE A 107 10.36 -3.23 2.28
N VAL A 108 9.89 -4.37 1.74
CA VAL A 108 10.30 -5.70 2.21
C VAL A 108 11.82 -5.86 2.17
N LEU A 109 12.46 -5.42 1.08
CA LEU A 109 13.92 -5.48 0.95
C LEU A 109 14.63 -4.65 2.03
N ARG A 110 14.14 -3.43 2.31
CA ARG A 110 14.70 -2.56 3.37
C ARG A 110 14.47 -3.10 4.77
N LEU A 111 13.29 -3.66 5.05
CA LEU A 111 12.98 -4.23 6.37
C LEU A 111 13.88 -5.43 6.71
N ARG A 112 14.32 -6.19 5.71
CA ARG A 112 15.20 -7.35 5.89
C ARG A 112 16.65 -6.97 6.24
N THR A 113 17.08 -5.75 5.96
CA THR A 113 18.44 -5.29 6.28
C THR A 113 18.58 -4.78 7.71
N VAL A 114 17.47 -4.58 8.43
CA VAL A 114 17.49 -4.04 9.79
C VAL A 114 18.09 -5.04 10.78
N SER A 115 19.27 -4.72 11.32
CA SER A 115 19.99 -5.59 12.25
C SER A 115 20.10 -5.05 13.68
N GLU A 116 20.04 -3.73 13.89
CA GLU A 116 20.31 -3.07 15.18
C GLU A 116 19.39 -1.88 15.46
N LEU A 117 19.23 -1.51 16.74
CA LEU A 117 18.32 -0.44 17.21
C LEU A 117 18.59 0.94 16.58
N GLY A 118 19.85 1.27 16.28
CA GLY A 118 20.21 2.54 15.62
C GLY A 118 19.83 2.59 14.13
N ASP A 119 19.83 1.43 13.46
CA ASP A 119 19.45 1.29 12.06
C ASP A 119 17.92 1.36 11.89
N VAL A 120 17.16 0.88 12.89
CA VAL A 120 15.68 0.85 12.89
C VAL A 120 15.06 2.19 12.50
N VAL A 121 15.47 3.30 13.11
CA VAL A 121 14.83 4.59 12.87
C VAL A 121 15.07 5.07 11.43
N SER A 122 16.32 5.00 10.98
CA SER A 122 16.72 5.41 9.63
C SER A 122 16.12 4.52 8.54
N THR A 123 15.87 3.23 8.81
CA THR A 123 15.30 2.29 7.84
C THR A 123 13.78 2.24 7.87
N LEU A 124 13.17 2.31 9.05
CA LEU A 124 11.71 2.19 9.21
C LEU A 124 10.98 3.48 8.90
N GLY A 125 11.58 4.65 9.15
CA GLY A 125 10.96 5.92 8.84
C GLY A 125 10.47 5.99 7.39
N PRO A 126 11.37 5.80 6.39
CA PRO A 126 10.96 5.83 4.99
C PRO A 126 9.92 4.75 4.65
N ALA A 127 10.04 3.55 5.24
CA ALA A 127 9.09 2.48 5.03
C ALA A 127 7.67 2.83 5.51
N VAL A 128 7.54 3.49 6.67
CA VAL A 128 6.26 3.97 7.20
C VAL A 128 5.68 5.07 6.31
N GLY A 129 6.52 5.99 5.81
CA GLY A 129 6.10 7.04 4.88
C GLY A 129 5.53 6.46 3.58
N VAL A 130 6.24 5.51 2.98
CA VAL A 130 5.78 4.82 1.76
C VAL A 130 4.49 4.05 2.00
N LEU A 131 4.39 3.28 3.09
CA LEU A 131 3.16 2.55 3.44
C LEU A 131 1.95 3.47 3.55
N ARG A 132 2.12 4.65 4.17
CA ARG A 132 1.04 5.64 4.28
C ARG A 132 0.61 6.16 2.90
N THR A 133 1.55 6.49 2.04
CA THR A 133 1.24 6.97 0.68
C THR A 133 0.56 5.88 -0.16
N VAL A 134 1.08 4.66 -0.13
CA VAL A 134 0.50 3.51 -0.83
C VAL A 134 -0.91 3.21 -0.33
N ARG A 135 -1.10 3.18 1.00
CA ARG A 135 -2.41 3.02 1.62
C ARG A 135 -3.41 4.06 1.10
N ASN A 136 -3.04 5.33 1.14
CA ASN A 136 -3.92 6.43 0.72
C ASN A 136 -4.28 6.33 -0.77
N GLY A 137 -3.34 5.92 -1.62
CA GLY A 137 -3.59 5.71 -3.05
C GLY A 137 -4.56 4.56 -3.33
N LEU A 138 -4.57 3.52 -2.49
CA LEU A 138 -5.39 2.33 -2.70
C LEU A 138 -6.82 2.45 -2.15
N VAL A 139 -7.15 3.50 -1.38
CA VAL A 139 -8.49 3.67 -0.76
C VAL A 139 -9.64 3.50 -1.76
N SER A 140 -9.51 4.08 -2.96
CA SER A 140 -10.58 4.07 -3.97
C SER A 140 -10.51 2.89 -4.94
N VAL A 141 -9.36 2.21 -5.03
CA VAL A 141 -9.09 1.21 -6.07
C VAL A 141 -9.02 -0.21 -5.50
N PHE A 142 -8.49 -0.36 -4.28
CA PHE A 142 -8.28 -1.65 -3.63
C PHE A 142 -8.40 -1.56 -2.09
N PRO A 143 -9.63 -1.36 -1.54
CA PRO A 143 -9.86 -1.10 -0.11
C PRO A 143 -9.41 -2.23 0.83
N GLU A 144 -9.36 -3.47 0.33
CA GLU A 144 -8.93 -4.63 1.12
C GLU A 144 -7.46 -4.51 1.56
N ALA A 145 -6.58 -3.95 0.72
CA ALA A 145 -5.20 -3.71 1.12
C ALA A 145 -5.06 -2.46 1.98
N GLU A 146 -5.92 -1.46 1.82
CA GLU A 146 -5.86 -0.21 2.59
C GLU A 146 -5.89 -0.47 4.11
N ASN A 147 -6.83 -1.28 4.58
CA ASN A 147 -6.98 -1.61 5.99
C ASN A 147 -5.72 -2.34 6.52
N GLU A 148 -5.27 -3.36 5.79
CA GLU A 148 -4.11 -4.18 6.15
C GLU A 148 -2.82 -3.34 6.19
N LEU A 149 -2.61 -2.46 5.21
CA LEU A 149 -1.46 -1.56 5.16
C LEU A 149 -1.50 -0.53 6.30
N GLY A 150 -2.69 -0.11 6.74
CA GLY A 150 -2.86 0.71 7.94
C GLY A 150 -2.36 0.00 9.20
N GLU A 151 -2.76 -1.25 9.40
CA GLU A 151 -2.30 -2.05 10.53
C GLU A 151 -0.80 -2.31 10.52
N ILE A 152 -0.23 -2.61 9.34
CA ILE A 152 1.22 -2.76 9.17
C ILE A 152 1.93 -1.45 9.48
N GLY A 153 1.42 -0.32 8.99
CA GLY A 153 1.96 1.00 9.29
C GLY A 153 1.98 1.33 10.78
N ASN A 154 0.90 0.98 11.51
CA ASN A 154 0.82 1.13 12.96
C ASN A 154 1.85 0.25 13.69
N MET A 155 2.03 -0.99 13.23
CA MET A 155 3.02 -1.92 13.79
C MET A 155 4.45 -1.40 13.63
N LEU A 156 4.82 -0.95 12.42
CA LEU A 156 6.15 -0.40 12.17
C LEU A 156 6.37 0.92 12.92
N SER A 157 5.34 1.76 13.04
CA SER A 157 5.41 3.00 13.84
C SER A 157 5.63 2.68 15.32
N GLY A 158 4.98 1.66 15.86
CA GLY A 158 5.20 1.19 17.23
C GLY A 158 6.63 0.72 17.46
N ILE A 159 7.16 -0.10 16.55
CA ILE A 159 8.56 -0.56 16.58
C ILE A 159 9.53 0.63 16.56
N MET A 160 9.27 1.63 15.70
CA MET A 160 10.09 2.82 15.58
C MET A 160 10.07 3.69 16.85
N ILE A 161 8.91 3.89 17.47
CA ILE A 161 8.77 4.67 18.72
C ILE A 161 9.54 3.99 19.87
N GLU A 162 9.40 2.67 20.00
CA GLU A 162 10.09 1.91 21.04
C GLU A 162 11.62 1.94 20.86
N ALA A 163 12.10 1.82 19.61
CA ALA A 163 13.53 1.95 19.30
C ALA A 163 14.07 3.37 19.55
N GLY A 164 13.26 4.41 19.29
CA GLY A 164 13.60 5.81 19.56
C GLY A 164 13.71 6.13 21.05
N GLN A 165 12.80 5.57 21.87
CA GLN A 165 12.83 5.75 23.33
C GLN A 165 14.07 5.10 23.98
N GLY A 166 14.57 4.00 23.43
CA GLY A 166 15.76 3.31 23.93
C GLY A 166 17.11 3.92 23.52
N SER A 167 17.14 4.76 22.49
CA SER A 167 18.37 5.29 21.89
C SER A 167 18.66 6.76 22.17
N GLY A 168 17.68 7.53 22.68
CA GLY A 168 17.85 8.97 22.95
C GLY A 168 18.02 9.83 21.68
N MET A 169 17.76 9.25 20.50
CA MET A 169 17.94 9.91 19.21
C MET A 169 16.71 10.73 18.84
N THR A 170 16.92 11.99 18.42
CA THR A 170 15.84 12.82 17.88
C THR A 170 15.50 12.36 16.46
N LEU A 171 14.22 12.07 16.21
CA LEU A 171 13.74 11.65 14.90
C LEU A 171 13.84 12.83 13.91
N ASN A 172 14.67 12.70 12.87
CA ASN A 172 14.68 13.66 11.76
C ASN A 172 13.64 13.24 10.71
N PHE A 173 12.45 13.81 10.80
CA PHE A 173 11.32 13.50 9.92
C PHE A 173 11.52 13.99 8.47
N ASP A 174 12.38 14.98 8.25
CA ASP A 174 12.60 15.56 6.91
C ASP A 174 13.37 14.59 6.01
N ALA A 175 14.46 13.98 6.51
CA ALA A 175 15.23 12.98 5.78
C ALA A 175 14.42 11.71 5.47
N VAL A 176 13.56 11.31 6.41
CA VAL A 176 12.64 10.17 6.26
C VAL A 176 11.67 10.37 5.07
N ASN A 177 11.22 11.61 4.87
CA ASN A 177 10.26 11.93 3.82
C ASN A 177 10.91 11.97 2.42
N GLU A 178 12.17 12.38 2.32
CA GLU A 178 12.93 12.35 1.07
C GLU A 178 13.16 10.91 0.58
N ASP A 179 13.61 10.02 1.47
CA ASP A 179 13.85 8.62 1.15
C ASP A 179 12.57 7.86 0.76
N ALA A 180 11.44 8.20 1.38
CA ALA A 180 10.14 7.67 0.99
C ALA A 180 9.75 8.13 -0.43
N SER A 181 9.99 9.41 -0.74
CA SER A 181 9.72 9.98 -2.05
C SER A 181 10.55 9.31 -3.15
N LYS A 182 11.81 8.98 -2.86
CA LYS A 182 12.68 8.26 -3.79
C LYS A 182 12.16 6.86 -4.13
N ILE A 183 11.73 6.08 -3.13
CA ILE A 183 11.13 4.75 -3.37
C ILE A 183 9.91 4.88 -4.30
N LEU A 184 9.02 5.82 -4.00
CA LEU A 184 7.79 6.01 -4.76
C LEU A 184 8.08 6.45 -6.20
N ALA A 185 9.10 7.28 -6.41
CA ALA A 185 9.53 7.69 -7.74
C ALA A 185 10.10 6.50 -8.55
N GLU A 186 10.98 5.70 -7.95
CA GLU A 186 11.53 4.48 -8.58
C GLU A 186 10.42 3.50 -8.95
N ALA A 187 9.49 3.24 -8.02
CA ALA A 187 8.34 2.37 -8.26
C ALA A 187 7.41 2.91 -9.36
N ALA A 188 7.18 4.23 -9.42
CA ALA A 188 6.39 4.85 -10.46
C ALA A 188 7.04 4.69 -11.85
N THR A 189 8.35 4.96 -11.97
CA THR A 189 9.08 4.79 -13.24
C THR A 189 9.01 3.35 -13.73
N VAL A 190 9.21 2.37 -12.85
CA VAL A 190 9.13 0.94 -13.21
C VAL A 190 7.69 0.54 -13.57
N ALA A 191 6.68 1.08 -12.88
CA ALA A 191 5.28 0.83 -13.19
C ALA A 191 4.88 1.36 -14.58
N GLU A 192 5.35 2.56 -14.95
CA GLU A 192 5.13 3.15 -16.27
C GLU A 192 5.74 2.30 -17.39
N GLN A 193 6.97 1.83 -17.20
CA GLN A 193 7.63 0.92 -18.14
C GLN A 193 6.83 -0.37 -18.32
N LYS A 194 6.42 -1.02 -17.22
CA LYS A 194 5.63 -2.26 -17.27
C LYS A 194 4.29 -2.11 -18.01
N ILE A 195 3.63 -0.96 -17.88
CA ILE A 195 2.38 -0.69 -18.59
C ILE A 195 2.64 -0.47 -20.07
N LYS A 196 3.67 0.31 -20.41
CA LYS A 196 4.03 0.56 -21.81
C LYS A 196 4.38 -0.73 -22.55
N ASP A 197 5.08 -1.65 -21.90
CA ASP A 197 5.44 -2.95 -22.48
C ASP A 197 4.23 -3.87 -22.66
N LYS A 198 3.25 -3.80 -21.75
CA LYS A 198 2.05 -4.65 -21.80
C LYS A 198 0.96 -4.12 -22.75
N PHE A 199 0.92 -2.82 -23.01
CA PHE A 199 -0.17 -2.18 -23.71
C PHE A 199 0.34 -1.27 -24.84
N PRO A 200 0.36 -1.75 -26.10
CA PRO A 200 0.64 -0.87 -27.22
C PRO A 200 -0.41 0.24 -27.33
N ASP A 201 0.01 1.38 -27.87
CA ASP A 201 -0.88 2.50 -28.16
C ASP A 201 -1.99 2.07 -29.14
N LEU A 202 -3.16 2.71 -29.01
CA LEU A 202 -4.26 2.48 -29.94
C LEU A 202 -3.80 2.85 -31.37
N PRO A 203 -4.16 2.07 -32.40
CA PRO A 203 -3.81 2.39 -33.79
C PRO A 203 -4.21 3.82 -34.18
N PRO A 204 -3.42 4.51 -35.01
CA PRO A 204 -3.74 5.85 -35.48
C PRO A 204 -5.11 5.85 -36.17
N GLY A 205 -6.04 6.66 -35.65
CA GLY A 205 -7.44 6.72 -36.11
C GLY A 205 -8.48 6.31 -35.06
N MET A 206 -8.06 5.73 -33.92
CA MET A 206 -8.91 5.60 -32.73
C MET A 206 -8.82 6.87 -31.86
N PRO A 207 -9.90 7.26 -31.16
CA PRO A 207 -9.94 8.35 -30.20
C PRO A 207 -8.87 8.06 -29.17
N SER A 208 -7.82 8.88 -29.23
CA SER A 208 -6.83 8.90 -28.17
C SER A 208 -7.57 9.19 -26.88
N VAL A 209 -7.34 8.35 -25.87
CA VAL A 209 -7.61 8.73 -24.48
C VAL A 209 -7.10 10.15 -24.30
N PRO A 210 -7.89 11.10 -23.79
CA PRO A 210 -7.38 12.44 -23.55
C PRO A 210 -6.29 12.31 -22.49
N THR A 211 -5.04 12.24 -22.91
CA THR A 211 -3.90 12.63 -22.08
C THR A 211 -4.21 14.05 -21.68
N ALA A 212 -4.44 14.27 -20.37
CA ALA A 212 -4.57 15.59 -19.80
C ALA A 212 -3.32 16.40 -20.20
N GLN A 213 -3.43 17.14 -21.30
CA GLN A 213 -2.42 18.09 -21.71
C GLN A 213 -2.43 19.17 -20.66
N THR A 214 -1.33 19.27 -19.93
CA THR A 214 -1.03 20.39 -19.07
C THR A 214 -0.95 21.61 -19.99
N GLU A 215 -2.04 22.38 -20.06
CA GLU A 215 -2.03 23.70 -20.66
C GLU A 215 -1.08 24.58 -19.86
N LYS A 216 0.17 24.69 -20.34
CA LYS A 216 1.02 25.83 -20.03
C LYS A 216 0.50 27.00 -20.85
N THR A 217 -0.42 27.78 -20.29
CA THR A 217 -0.69 29.12 -20.76
C THR A 217 0.52 29.99 -20.44
N SER A 218 1.40 30.10 -21.43
CA SER A 218 2.34 31.20 -21.54
C SER A 218 1.55 32.47 -21.88
N GLU A 219 1.21 33.27 -20.87
CA GLU A 219 0.83 34.66 -21.07
C GLU A 219 2.09 35.53 -20.93
N SER A 220 2.63 35.89 -22.09
CA SER A 220 3.49 37.05 -22.28
C SER A 220 2.64 38.12 -22.97
N TYR A 221 2.37 39.24 -22.30
CA TYR A 221 2.42 40.61 -22.84
C TYR A 221 2.28 41.62 -21.70
#